data_AF-E2AZH6-F1
#
_entry.id   AF-E2AZH6-F1
#
_cell.length_a   1.000
_cell.length_b   1.000
_cell.length_c   1.000
_cell.angle_alpha   90.00
_cell.angle_beta   90.00
_cell.angle_gamma   90.00
#
_symmetry.space_group_name_H-M   'P 1'
#
loop_
_entity.id
_entity.type
_entity.pdbx_description
1 polymer ?
#
loop_
_entity_poly.entity_id
_entity_poly.type
_entity_poly.pdbx_seq_one_letter_code
_entity_poly.pdbx_strand_id
1 'polypeptide(L)'
;MENKQLRKRAVNFTQAEKMILIDLILKHKHIIENKRSDNVTLKDKEKSWKIIENTFNSISSTEFRSSEVLKSCWDNLKKKTRKFFADEKMKLYK
;
A
#
# COMPACT_ATOMS: atom_id res chain seq x y z
N MET A 1 15.51 -34.46 1.83
CA MET A 1 15.56 -33.40 2.86
C MET A 1 15.01 -32.14 2.24
N GLU A 2 13.77 -31.76 2.57
CA GLU A 2 13.17 -30.52 2.07
C GLU A 2 13.83 -29.32 2.77
N ASN A 3 14.53 -28.50 1.99
CA ASN A 3 15.09 -27.23 2.43
C ASN A 3 13.94 -26.26 2.72
N LYS A 4 13.44 -26.27 3.96
CA LYS A 4 12.47 -25.30 4.45
C LYS A 4 13.18 -23.96 4.63
N GLN A 5 13.28 -23.19 3.55
CA GLN A 5 13.85 -21.83 3.60
C GLN A 5 13.07 -21.00 4.64
N LEU A 6 13.76 -20.61 5.72
CA LEU A 6 13.24 -19.66 6.69
C LEU A 6 12.95 -18.36 5.95
N ARG A 7 11.66 -18.01 5.79
CA ARG A 7 11.26 -16.75 5.14
C ARG A 7 11.87 -15.59 5.92
N LYS A 8 12.90 -14.96 5.36
CA LYS A 8 13.50 -13.72 5.88
C LYS A 8 12.38 -12.69 5.98
N ARG A 9 12.20 -12.06 7.15
CA ARG A 9 11.20 -11.00 7.32
C ARG A 9 11.50 -9.89 6.30
N ALA A 10 10.48 -9.47 5.56
CA ALA A 10 10.60 -8.34 4.65
C ALA A 10 11.02 -7.09 5.41
N VAL A 11 11.89 -6.29 4.80
CA VAL A 11 12.34 -5.01 5.37
C VAL A 11 11.12 -4.10 5.55
N ASN A 12 11.06 -3.42 6.70
CA ASN A 12 9.98 -2.49 6.99
C ASN A 12 10.00 -1.29 6.03
N PHE A 13 8.82 -0.75 5.70
CA PHE A 13 8.73 0.48 4.92
C PHE A 13 9.27 1.68 5.70
N THR A 14 10.26 2.37 5.13
CA THR A 14 10.76 3.65 5.66
C THR A 14 9.69 4.75 5.50
N GLN A 15 9.89 5.89 6.15
CA GLN A 15 8.98 7.02 5.99
C GLN A 15 9.03 7.58 4.56
N ALA A 16 10.22 7.68 3.97
CA ALA A 16 10.38 8.14 2.58
C ALA A 16 9.65 7.21 1.60
N GLU A 17 9.80 5.89 1.76
CA GLU A 17 9.07 4.90 0.96
C GLU A 17 7.55 5.06 1.09
N LYS A 18 7.03 5.29 2.30
CA LYS A 18 5.59 5.55 2.49
C LYS A 18 5.14 6.80 1.76
N MET A 19 5.94 7.87 1.77
CA MET A 19 5.60 9.12 1.07
C MET A 19 5.57 8.92 -0.45
N ILE A 20 6.56 8.19 -1.01
CA ILE A 20 6.56 7.83 -2.44
C ILE A 20 5.31 7.02 -2.78
N LEU A 21 4.98 6.00 -1.97
CA LEU A 21 3.79 5.18 -2.18
C LEU A 21 2.51 6.02 -2.14
N ILE A 22 2.38 6.94 -1.20
CA ILE A 22 1.23 7.84 -1.09
C ILE A 22 1.11 8.70 -2.35
N ASP A 23 2.18 9.35 -2.79
CA ASP A 23 2.18 10.20 -3.99
C ASP A 23 1.73 9.42 -5.24
N LEU A 24 2.27 8.21 -5.44
CA LEU A 24 1.89 7.35 -6.56
C LEU A 24 0.42 6.92 -6.48
N ILE A 25 -0.07 6.54 -5.31
CA ILE A 25 -1.49 6.16 -5.14
C ILE A 25 -2.41 7.34 -5.39
N LEU A 26 -2.05 8.55 -4.94
CA LEU A 26 -2.87 9.74 -5.15
C LEU A 26 -3.07 10.06 -6.64
N LYS A 27 -2.06 9.83 -7.47
CA LYS A 27 -2.17 9.95 -8.94
C LYS A 27 -3.17 8.97 -9.55
N HIS A 28 -3.32 7.78 -8.97
CA HIS A 28 -4.25 6.74 -9.40
C HIS A 28 -5.49 6.60 -8.51
N LYS A 29 -5.76 7.58 -7.64
CA LYS A 29 -6.79 7.50 -6.58
C LYS A 29 -8.17 7.13 -7.10
N HIS A 30 -8.57 7.73 -8.21
CA HIS A 30 -9.88 7.51 -8.84
C HIS A 30 -10.12 6.05 -9.26
N ILE A 31 -9.06 5.28 -9.50
CA ILE A 31 -9.13 3.84 -9.81
C ILE A 31 -8.96 3.01 -8.53
N ILE A 32 -7.92 3.31 -7.74
CA ILE A 32 -7.56 2.53 -6.54
C ILE A 32 -8.64 2.59 -5.47
N GLU A 33 -9.24 3.76 -5.24
CA GLU A 33 -10.29 3.97 -4.23
C GLU A 33 -11.71 3.82 -4.79
N ASN A 34 -11.85 3.42 -6.05
CA ASN A 34 -13.15 3.16 -6.63
C ASN A 34 -13.85 2.03 -5.84
N LYS A 35 -15.09 2.25 -5.41
CA LYS A 35 -15.88 1.24 -4.67
C LYS A 35 -16.49 0.16 -5.57
N ARG A 36 -16.49 0.36 -6.89
CA ARG A 36 -16.99 -0.63 -7.86
C ARG A 36 -16.14 -1.90 -7.83
N SER A 37 -16.80 -3.03 -8.06
CA SER A 37 -16.24 -4.38 -7.99
C SER A 37 -16.57 -5.23 -9.22
N ASP A 38 -16.95 -4.61 -10.34
CA ASP A 38 -17.10 -5.34 -11.60
C ASP A 38 -15.74 -5.82 -12.14
N ASN A 39 -15.77 -6.81 -13.04
CA ASN A 39 -14.56 -7.43 -13.58
C ASN A 39 -13.64 -6.43 -14.31
N VAL A 40 -14.21 -5.38 -14.90
CA VAL A 40 -13.46 -4.33 -15.59
C VAL A 40 -12.68 -3.50 -14.57
N THR A 41 -13.36 -2.99 -13.55
CA THR A 41 -12.77 -2.21 -12.45
C THR A 41 -11.71 -3.01 -11.69
N LEU A 42 -11.91 -4.32 -11.52
CA LEU A 42 -10.91 -5.19 -10.89
C LEU A 42 -9.62 -5.23 -11.71
N LYS A 43 -9.73 -5.43 -13.03
CA LYS A 43 -8.57 -5.42 -13.95
C LYS A 43 -7.89 -4.05 -13.99
N ASP A 44 -8.65 -2.97 -13.97
CA ASP A 44 -8.09 -1.61 -13.98
C ASP A 44 -7.35 -1.28 -12.68
N LYS A 45 -7.85 -1.76 -11.53
CA LYS A 45 -7.14 -1.69 -10.25
C LYS A 45 -5.85 -2.49 -10.28
N GLU A 46 -5.89 -3.72 -10.79
CA GLU A 46 -4.70 -4.57 -10.91
C GLU A 46 -3.63 -3.92 -11.80
N LYS A 47 -4.01 -3.41 -12.97
CA LYS A 47 -3.12 -2.64 -13.85
C LYS A 47 -2.54 -1.42 -13.14
N SER A 48 -3.37 -0.66 -12.43
CA SER A 48 -2.90 0.52 -11.68
C SER A 48 -1.89 0.14 -10.60
N TRP A 49 -2.11 -0.97 -9.88
CA TRP A 49 -1.14 -1.48 -8.91
C TRP A 49 0.16 -1.94 -9.57
N LYS A 50 0.12 -2.54 -10.76
CA LYS A 50 1.34 -2.88 -11.51
C LYS A 50 2.12 -1.65 -11.98
N ILE A 51 1.43 -0.59 -12.41
CA ILE A 51 2.07 0.69 -12.73
C ILE A 51 2.74 1.28 -11.49
N ILE A 52 2.03 1.29 -10.35
CA ILE A 52 2.57 1.76 -9.07
C ILE A 52 3.77 0.91 -8.65
N GLU A 53 3.71 -0.42 -8.77
CA GLU A 53 4.83 -1.33 -8.48
C GLU A 53 6.07 -0.96 -9.30
N ASN A 54 5.93 -0.87 -10.62
CA ASN A 54 7.05 -0.54 -11.51
C ASN A 54 7.65 0.84 -11.20
N THR A 55 6.79 1.83 -10.98
CA THR A 55 7.23 3.20 -10.68
C THR A 55 7.84 3.32 -9.28
N PHE A 56 7.27 2.62 -8.31
CA PHE A 56 7.79 2.60 -6.95
C PHE A 56 9.18 1.96 -6.92
N ASN A 57 9.36 0.84 -7.60
CA ASN A 57 10.64 0.12 -7.65
C ASN A 57 11.68 0.82 -8.52
N SER A 58 11.29 1.70 -9.45
CA SER A 58 12.25 2.55 -10.18
C SER A 58 12.71 3.76 -9.37
N ILE A 59 11.89 4.24 -8.42
CA ILE A 59 12.22 5.37 -7.54
C ILE A 59 12.93 4.89 -6.26
N SER A 60 12.44 3.81 -5.64
CA SER A 60 13.01 3.25 -4.42
C SER A 60 14.23 2.40 -4.76
N SER A 61 15.40 2.85 -4.33
CA SER A 61 16.68 2.14 -4.57
C SER A 61 16.96 1.03 -3.56
N THR A 62 16.05 0.78 -2.60
CA THR A 62 16.35 -0.05 -1.43
C THR A 62 16.02 -1.52 -1.65
N GLU A 63 14.76 -1.83 -1.98
CA GLU A 63 14.25 -3.20 -2.07
C GLU A 63 13.07 -3.24 -3.04
N PHE A 64 12.97 -4.32 -3.81
CA PHE A 64 11.82 -4.55 -4.67
C PHE A 64 10.58 -4.88 -3.83
N ARG A 65 9.47 -4.17 -4.09
CA ARG A 65 8.18 -4.39 -3.43
C ARG A 65 7.14 -4.73 -4.49
N SER A 66 6.51 -5.90 -4.35
CA SER A 66 5.43 -6.30 -5.27
C SER A 66 4.15 -5.49 -5.03
N SER A 67 3.26 -5.48 -6.03
CA SER A 67 1.92 -4.87 -5.93
C SER A 67 1.16 -5.28 -4.67
N GLU A 68 1.25 -6.54 -4.25
CA GLU A 68 0.55 -7.07 -3.08
C GLU A 68 1.09 -6.45 -1.78
N VAL A 69 2.41 -6.29 -1.70
CA VAL A 69 3.08 -5.68 -0.54
C VAL A 69 2.75 -4.19 -0.45
N LEU A 70 2.76 -3.47 -1.59
CA LEU A 70 2.38 -2.06 -1.66
C LEU A 70 0.91 -1.86 -1.28
N LYS A 71 0.02 -2.72 -1.74
CA LYS A 71 -1.40 -2.70 -1.38
C LYS A 71 -1.62 -2.92 0.11
N SER A 72 -0.95 -3.91 0.70
CA SER A 72 -0.99 -4.16 2.14
C SER A 72 -0.46 -2.97 2.94
N CYS A 73 0.63 -2.34 2.48
CA CYS A 73 1.16 -1.12 3.09
C CYS A 73 0.13 0.02 3.07
N TRP A 74 -0.53 0.24 1.95
CA TRP A 74 -1.59 1.25 1.81
C TRP A 74 -2.80 0.99 2.72
N ASP A 75 -3.28 -0.25 2.80
CA ASP A 75 -4.41 -0.60 3.65
C ASP A 75 -4.06 -0.40 5.13
N ASN A 76 -2.83 -0.73 5.53
CA ASN A 76 -2.31 -0.47 6.86
C ASN A 76 -2.19 1.03 7.16
N LEU A 77 -1.73 1.84 6.21
CA LEU A 77 -1.69 3.31 6.35
C LEU A 77 -3.09 3.85 6.62
N LYS A 78 -4.07 3.52 5.77
CA LYS A 78 -5.46 3.95 5.96
C LYS A 78 -6.03 3.49 7.32
N LYS A 79 -5.73 2.27 7.74
CA LYS A 79 -6.17 1.74 9.04
C LYS A 79 -5.59 2.54 10.20
N LYS A 80 -4.30 2.85 10.16
CA LYS A 80 -3.63 3.70 11.17
C LYS A 80 -4.23 5.09 11.22
N THR A 81 -4.46 5.71 10.06
CA THR A 81 -5.10 7.03 9.97
C THR A 81 -6.50 7.03 10.57
N ARG A 82 -7.35 6.05 10.23
CA ARG A 82 -8.70 5.94 10.83
C ARG A 82 -8.65 5.77 12.34
N LYS A 83 -7.72 4.95 12.84
CA LYS A 83 -7.55 4.75 14.29
C LYS A 83 -7.14 6.04 14.99
N PHE A 84 -6.16 6.77 14.44
CA PHE A 84 -5.73 8.05 14.99
C PHE A 84 -6.91 9.02 15.16
N PHE A 85 -7.71 9.23 14.12
CA PHE A 85 -8.88 10.10 14.22
C PHE A 85 -9.95 9.60 15.18
N ALA A 86 -10.15 8.28 15.30
CA ALA A 86 -11.07 7.70 16.28
C ALA A 86 -10.60 7.94 17.72
N ASP A 87 -9.30 7.75 17.98
CA ASP A 87 -8.69 7.97 19.29
C ASP A 87 -8.74 9.47 19.67
N GLU A 88 -8.44 10.38 18.73
CA GLU A 88 -8.56 11.83 18.94
C GLU A 88 -10.02 12.25 19.23
N LYS A 89 -10.98 11.69 18.49
CA LYS A 89 -12.41 11.91 18.76
C LYS A 89 -12.80 11.43 20.16
N MET A 90 -12.31 10.28 20.59
CA MET A 90 -12.59 9.74 21.92
C MET A 90 -12.02 10.63 23.04
N LYS A 91 -10.86 11.24 22.84
CA LYS A 91 -10.26 12.17 23.81
C LYS A 91 -11.09 13.43 23.99
N LEU A 92 -11.75 13.93 22.93
CA LEU A 92 -12.60 15.13 23.01
C LEU A 92 -13.84 14.92 23.89
N TYR A 93 -14.31 13.68 24.03
CA TYR A 93 -15.48 13.33 24.85
C TYR A 93 -15.11 12.80 26.24
N LYS A 94 -13.86 12.96 26.67
CA LYS A 94 -13.40 12.71 28.04
C LYS A 94 -13.10 14.03 28.73
#